data_AF-A0A6M6JSY6-F1
#
_entry.id   AF-A0A6M6JSY6-F1
#
_cell.length_a   1.000
_cell.length_b   1.000
_cell.length_c   1.000
_cell.angle_alpha   90.00
_cell.angle_beta   90.00
_cell.angle_gamma   90.00
#
_symmetry.space_group_name_H-M   'P 1'
#
loop_
_entity.id
_entity.type
_entity.pdbx_description
1 polymer ?
#
loop_
_entity_poly.entity_id
_entity_poly.type
_entity_poly.pdbx_seq_one_letter_code
_entity_poly.pdbx_strand_id
1 'polypeptide(L)'
;MLTVLALALALAPQARGTPVVVAVADLPAGVTPAVAALAVREWPPGLVPSGALVAVADVADRVLVGAARAGEPLTDARLTGGAGAPGGAPLPGDEAAVPVRLADPDVAPLLVAGRRVDVVTLGERAGEPLVLASDAEVVTVLPGPLVLVAMPRGLAARVAAAALSDQVAVTLR
;
A
#
# COMPACT_ATOMS: atom_id res chain seq x y z
N MET A 1 16.59 -26.98 48.86
CA MET A 1 16.49 -27.31 47.42
C MET A 1 15.85 -26.21 46.59
N LEU A 2 14.73 -25.61 47.01
CA LEU A 2 14.08 -24.50 46.28
C LEU A 2 14.99 -23.28 46.05
N THR A 3 15.84 -22.92 47.01
CA THR A 3 16.79 -21.80 46.89
C THR A 3 17.86 -22.05 45.82
N VAL A 4 18.37 -23.28 45.73
CA VAL A 4 19.36 -23.67 44.71
C VAL A 4 18.72 -23.68 43.33
N LEU A 5 17.48 -24.15 43.21
CA LEU A 5 16.73 -24.13 41.96
C LEU A 5 16.40 -22.70 41.50
N ALA A 6 15.98 -21.82 42.42
CA ALA A 6 15.71 -20.41 42.11
C ALA A 6 16.98 -19.68 41.66
N LEU A 7 18.11 -19.93 42.33
CA LEU A 7 19.41 -19.36 41.95
C LEU A 7 19.89 -19.88 40.58
N ALA A 8 19.70 -21.17 40.30
CA ALA A 8 20.04 -21.76 39.00
C ALA A 8 19.18 -21.18 37.86
N LEU A 9 17.89 -20.96 38.08
CA LEU A 9 16.99 -20.32 37.10
C LEU A 9 17.32 -18.83 36.89
N ALA A 10 17.73 -18.13 37.94
CA ALA A 10 18.14 -16.72 37.84
C ALA A 10 19.45 -16.53 37.06
N LEU A 11 20.34 -17.53 37.07
CA LEU A 11 21.62 -17.52 36.36
C LEU A 11 21.55 -18.18 34.97
N ALA A 12 20.42 -18.83 34.63
CA ALA A 12 20.24 -19.45 33.34
C ALA A 12 20.19 -18.35 32.24
N PRO A 13 20.89 -18.54 31.11
CA PRO A 13 20.82 -17.60 30.00
C PRO A 13 19.38 -17.52 29.49
N GLN A 14 18.76 -16.36 29.64
CA GLN A 14 17.44 -16.09 29.08
C GLN A 14 17.58 -16.12 27.56
N ALA A 15 16.78 -16.96 26.89
CA ALA A 15 16.68 -16.90 25.44
C ALA A 15 16.30 -15.47 25.05
N ARG A 16 17.09 -14.86 24.16
CA ARG A 16 16.72 -13.54 23.62
C ARG A 16 15.38 -13.70 22.88
N GLY A 17 14.45 -12.83 23.20
CA GLY A 17 13.19 -12.77 22.47
C GLY A 17 13.43 -12.37 21.02
N THR A 18 12.37 -12.49 20.22
CA THR A 18 12.30 -11.89 18.91
C THR A 18 11.57 -10.55 19.05
N PRO A 19 12.13 -9.44 18.54
CA PRO A 19 11.46 -8.15 18.56
C PRO A 19 10.22 -8.17 17.67
N VAL A 20 9.10 -7.67 18.19
CA VAL A 20 7.81 -7.55 17.49
C VAL A 20 7.22 -6.17 17.76
N VAL A 21 6.86 -5.47 16.69
CA VAL A 21 6.12 -4.20 16.79
C VAL A 21 4.68 -4.48 17.19
N VAL A 22 4.21 -3.81 18.23
CA VAL A 22 2.84 -3.90 18.73
C VAL A 22 2.20 -2.51 18.80
N ALA A 23 0.87 -2.46 18.71
CA ALA A 23 0.12 -1.26 19.04
C ALA A 23 0.12 -1.02 20.56
N VAL A 24 0.33 0.22 21.03
CA VAL A 24 0.28 0.52 22.49
C VAL A 24 -1.11 0.97 22.96
N ALA A 25 -1.97 1.33 22.02
CA ALA A 25 -3.35 1.73 22.23
C ALA A 25 -4.23 1.11 21.13
N ASP A 26 -5.55 1.21 21.27
CA ASP A 26 -6.46 0.81 20.21
C ASP A 26 -6.34 1.78 19.03
N LEU A 27 -6.07 1.22 17.86
CA LEU A 27 -5.90 1.93 16.60
C LEU A 27 -7.08 1.61 15.67
N PRO A 28 -7.80 2.61 15.16
CA PRO A 28 -8.85 2.39 14.18
C PRO A 28 -8.27 1.98 12.81
N ALA A 29 -9.10 1.38 11.96
CA ALA A 29 -8.73 1.14 10.57
C ALA A 29 -8.58 2.46 9.79
N GLY A 30 -7.75 2.47 8.75
CA GLY A 30 -7.58 3.60 7.85
C GLY A 30 -6.62 4.70 8.35
N VAL A 31 -5.99 4.52 9.51
CA VAL A 31 -5.02 5.49 10.04
C VAL A 31 -3.58 5.07 9.74
N THR A 32 -2.72 6.07 9.59
CA THR A 32 -1.27 5.90 9.65
C THR A 32 -0.86 5.92 11.12
N PRO A 33 -0.35 4.81 11.69
CA PRO A 33 0.02 4.76 13.10
C PRO A 33 1.14 5.75 13.41
N ALA A 34 0.91 6.64 14.38
CA ALA A 34 1.97 7.52 14.88
C ALA A 34 3.03 6.69 15.62
N VAL A 35 4.30 7.11 15.55
CA VAL A 35 5.42 6.44 16.25
C VAL A 35 5.14 6.26 17.75
N ALA A 36 4.52 7.25 18.38
CA ALA A 36 4.15 7.20 19.80
C ALA A 36 3.06 6.14 20.12
N ALA A 37 2.34 5.64 19.12
CA ALA A 37 1.33 4.62 19.26
C ALA A 37 1.87 3.19 19.04
N LEU A 38 3.18 3.05 18.83
CA LEU A 38 3.86 1.80 18.53
C LEU A 38 4.95 1.53 19.58
N ALA A 39 5.17 0.25 19.87
CA ALA A 39 6.28 -0.19 20.69
C ALA A 39 6.87 -1.49 20.15
N VAL A 40 8.16 -1.70 20.37
CA VAL A 40 8.81 -3.00 20.13
C VAL A 40 8.78 -3.80 21.43
N ARG A 41 8.33 -5.06 21.35
CA ARG A 41 8.25 -6.02 22.46
C ARG A 41 9.00 -7.29 22.11
N GLU A 42 9.67 -7.87 23.10
CA GLU A 42 10.32 -9.17 22.97
C GLU A 42 9.30 -10.30 23.13
N TRP A 43 9.13 -11.11 22.08
CA TRP A 43 8.23 -12.27 22.07
C TRP A 43 9.03 -13.58 22.02
N PRO A 44 8.56 -14.67 22.67
CA PRO A 44 9.13 -15.98 22.46
C PRO A 44 9.05 -16.36 20.97
N PRO A 45 10.11 -16.93 20.36
CA PRO A 45 10.14 -17.21 18.91
C PRO A 45 8.95 -18.05 18.42
N GLY A 46 8.44 -18.98 19.23
CA GLY A 46 7.29 -19.82 18.88
C GLY A 46 5.93 -19.12 18.95
N LEU A 47 5.85 -17.88 19.43
CA LEU A 47 4.63 -17.07 19.48
C LEU A 47 4.63 -15.92 18.47
N VAL A 48 5.73 -15.71 17.75
CA VAL A 48 5.84 -14.64 16.75
C VAL A 48 4.98 -15.02 15.54
N PRO A 49 3.99 -14.20 15.16
CA PRO A 49 3.23 -14.44 13.94
C PRO A 49 4.12 -14.35 12.71
N SER A 50 3.79 -15.11 11.66
CA SER A 50 4.41 -14.92 10.36
C SER A 50 4.17 -13.49 9.85
N GLY A 51 5.21 -12.85 9.30
CA GLY A 51 5.12 -11.47 8.79
C GLY A 51 5.09 -10.39 9.87
N ALA A 52 5.38 -10.74 11.14
CA ALA A 52 5.51 -9.76 12.21
C ALA A 52 6.63 -8.74 11.90
N LEU A 53 6.33 -7.46 12.10
CA LEU A 53 7.28 -6.38 11.88
C LEU A 53 8.21 -6.26 13.07
N VAL A 54 9.48 -5.95 12.81
CA VAL A 54 10.54 -5.94 13.82
C VAL A 54 11.03 -4.52 14.14
N ALA A 55 10.79 -3.56 13.23
CA ALA A 55 11.14 -2.16 13.42
C ALA A 55 9.93 -1.24 13.19
N VAL A 56 9.81 -0.19 14.01
CA VAL A 56 8.75 0.84 13.87
C VAL A 56 8.83 1.55 12.51
N ALA A 57 10.02 1.66 11.93
CA ALA A 57 10.22 2.22 10.60
C ALA A 57 9.48 1.43 9.51
N ASP A 58 9.23 0.13 9.71
CA ASP A 58 8.51 -0.72 8.74
C ASP A 58 6.99 -0.45 8.73
N VAL A 59 6.50 0.35 9.69
CA VAL A 59 5.11 0.82 9.80
C VAL A 59 4.97 2.27 9.31
N ALA A 60 6.07 3.02 9.24
CA ALA A 60 6.04 4.43 8.89
C ALA A 60 5.44 4.63 7.50
N ASP A 61 4.59 5.65 7.36
CA ASP A 61 3.88 6.00 6.12
C ASP A 61 2.99 4.90 5.53
N ARG A 62 2.64 3.89 6.34
CA ARG A 62 1.67 2.83 6.00
C ARG A 62 0.38 3.02 6.75
N VAL A 63 -0.72 2.63 6.12
CA VAL A 63 -2.09 2.73 6.62
C VAL A 63 -2.54 1.37 7.14
N LEU A 64 -3.14 1.33 8.33
CA LEU A 64 -3.77 0.12 8.87
C LEU A 64 -5.01 -0.26 8.05
N VAL A 65 -5.04 -1.46 7.49
CA VAL A 65 -6.18 -1.98 6.71
C VAL A 65 -7.36 -2.34 7.63
N GLY A 66 -7.07 -2.74 8.88
CA GLY A 66 -8.06 -3.06 9.90
C GLY A 66 -7.70 -2.45 11.24
N ALA A 67 -8.66 -2.39 12.16
CA ALA A 67 -8.40 -1.92 13.52
C ALA A 67 -7.43 -2.89 14.24
N ALA A 68 -6.56 -2.34 15.07
CA ALA A 68 -5.62 -3.08 15.91
C ALA A 68 -5.86 -2.74 17.38
N ARG A 69 -5.84 -3.73 18.26
CA ARG A 69 -6.00 -3.49 19.72
C ARG A 69 -4.66 -3.26 20.40
N ALA A 70 -4.69 -2.60 21.55
CA ALA A 70 -3.50 -2.46 22.39
C ALA A 70 -2.87 -3.83 22.70
N GLY A 71 -1.57 -3.97 22.44
CA GLY A 71 -0.78 -5.19 22.60
C GLY A 71 -0.81 -6.13 21.39
N GLU A 72 -1.63 -5.86 20.37
CA GLU A 72 -1.70 -6.70 19.17
C GLU A 72 -0.41 -6.54 18.33
N PRO A 73 0.19 -7.64 17.86
CA PRO A 73 1.34 -7.58 16.96
C PRO A 73 0.93 -7.05 15.58
N LEU A 74 1.71 -6.12 15.04
CA LEU A 74 1.53 -5.63 13.69
C LEU A 74 2.29 -6.51 12.70
N THR A 75 1.57 -6.97 11.69
CA THR A 75 2.13 -7.75 10.58
C THR A 75 2.08 -6.95 9.28
N ASP A 76 2.90 -7.35 8.33
CA ASP A 76 2.89 -6.86 6.95
C ASP A 76 1.48 -6.86 6.32
N ALA A 77 0.68 -7.89 6.56
CA ALA A 77 -0.68 -8.04 6.04
C ALA A 77 -1.70 -7.05 6.63
N ARG A 78 -1.42 -6.45 7.80
CA ARG A 78 -2.29 -5.43 8.43
C ARG A 78 -2.07 -4.03 7.87
N LEU A 79 -1.05 -3.83 7.04
CA LEU A 79 -0.63 -2.51 6.59
C LEU A 79 -0.63 -2.43 5.06
N THR A 80 -1.26 -1.39 4.54
CA THR A 80 -1.23 -1.02 3.13
C THR A 80 -0.49 0.30 2.95
N GLY A 81 0.04 0.54 1.77
CA GLY A 81 0.96 1.64 1.53
C GLY A 81 2.39 1.37 1.99
N GLY A 82 3.29 2.21 1.51
CA GLY A 82 4.74 1.98 1.46
C GLY A 82 5.24 1.76 0.02
N ALA A 83 6.52 2.04 -0.21
CA ALA A 83 7.18 1.84 -1.49
C ALA A 83 7.16 0.35 -1.87
N GLY A 84 6.17 -0.07 -2.67
CA GLY A 84 6.01 -1.46 -3.12
C GLY A 84 4.61 -2.05 -2.95
N ALA A 85 3.68 -1.38 -2.26
CA ALA A 85 2.28 -1.84 -2.22
C ALA A 85 1.52 -1.38 -3.48
N PRO A 86 0.87 -2.29 -4.25
CA PRO A 86 0.07 -1.89 -5.41
C PRO A 86 -1.04 -0.94 -4.98
N GLY A 87 -0.98 0.31 -5.46
CA GLY A 87 -1.97 1.37 -5.17
C GLY A 87 -1.85 2.04 -3.80
N GLY A 88 -0.78 1.79 -3.03
CA GLY A 88 -0.64 2.28 -1.66
C GLY A 88 0.43 3.36 -1.42
N ALA A 89 1.32 3.65 -2.38
CA ALA A 89 2.26 4.75 -2.20
C ALA A 89 1.48 6.08 -2.17
N PRO A 90 1.70 6.96 -1.17
CA PRO A 90 1.20 8.32 -1.23
C PRO A 90 1.68 8.94 -2.54
N LEU A 91 0.74 9.30 -3.42
CA LEU A 91 1.10 9.99 -4.64
C LEU A 91 1.70 11.34 -4.26
N PRO A 92 2.86 11.71 -4.83
CA PRO A 92 3.48 13.00 -4.51
C PRO A 92 2.56 14.16 -4.95
N GLY A 93 2.29 15.10 -4.04
CA GLY A 93 1.56 16.34 -4.36
C GLY A 93 0.03 16.22 -4.41
N ASP A 94 -0.63 17.00 -5.27
CA ASP A 94 -2.08 16.99 -5.51
C ASP A 94 -2.46 16.04 -6.66
N GLU A 95 -1.94 14.82 -6.61
CA GLU A 95 -2.25 13.76 -7.56
C GLU A 95 -3.31 12.81 -7.04
N ALA A 96 -4.07 12.21 -7.95
CA ALA A 96 -5.07 11.19 -7.66
C ALA A 96 -4.88 10.00 -8.61
N ALA A 97 -5.02 8.80 -8.06
CA ALA A 97 -5.02 7.55 -8.80
C ALA A 97 -6.41 7.28 -9.38
N VAL A 98 -6.50 7.07 -10.69
CA VAL A 98 -7.73 6.73 -11.39
C VAL A 98 -7.62 5.32 -11.98
N PRO A 99 -8.57 4.41 -11.68
CA PRO A 99 -8.64 3.13 -12.36
C PRO A 99 -9.14 3.34 -13.79
N VAL A 100 -8.33 2.98 -14.76
CA VAL A 100 -8.65 3.04 -16.19
C VAL A 100 -8.81 1.63 -16.71
N ARG A 101 -9.97 1.33 -17.30
CA ARG A 101 -10.17 0.13 -18.09
C ARG A 101 -9.59 0.33 -19.48
N LEU A 102 -8.65 -0.53 -19.87
CA LEU A 102 -8.06 -0.47 -21.20
C LEU A 102 -9.09 -0.90 -22.25
N ALA A 103 -9.24 -0.09 -23.29
CA ALA A 103 -10.01 -0.45 -24.48
C ALA A 103 -9.45 -1.71 -25.17
N ASP A 104 -8.13 -1.90 -25.11
CA ASP A 104 -7.43 -3.10 -25.59
C ASP A 104 -6.69 -3.78 -24.42
N PRO A 105 -7.14 -4.95 -23.95
CA PRO A 105 -6.48 -5.69 -22.87
C PRO A 105 -5.05 -6.13 -23.23
N ASP A 106 -4.72 -6.30 -24.51
CA ASP A 106 -3.41 -6.78 -24.96
C ASP A 106 -2.29 -5.74 -24.76
N VAL A 107 -2.67 -4.50 -24.44
CA VAL A 107 -1.73 -3.43 -24.06
C VAL A 107 -1.28 -3.56 -22.60
N ALA A 108 -2.06 -4.23 -21.73
CA ALA A 108 -1.74 -4.34 -20.30
C ALA A 108 -0.32 -4.91 -20.02
N PRO A 109 0.17 -5.95 -20.72
CA PRO A 109 1.52 -6.48 -20.51
C PRO A 109 2.65 -5.52 -20.89
N LEU A 110 2.37 -4.48 -21.68
CA LEU A 110 3.34 -3.46 -22.08
C LEU A 110 3.49 -2.35 -21.03
N LEU A 111 2.59 -2.32 -20.04
CA LEU A 111 2.56 -1.31 -19.00
C LEU A 111 3.29 -1.81 -17.75
N VAL A 112 4.13 -0.93 -17.18
CA VAL A 112 4.90 -1.20 -15.97
C VAL A 112 4.73 -0.01 -15.04
N ALA A 113 4.74 -0.27 -13.72
CA ALA A 113 4.73 0.79 -12.73
C ALA A 113 5.86 1.81 -12.97
N GLY A 114 5.56 3.10 -12.82
CA GLY A 114 6.47 4.23 -13.11
C GLY A 114 6.51 4.66 -14.58
N ARG A 115 5.86 3.94 -15.51
CA ARG A 115 5.79 4.33 -16.93
C ARG A 115 4.86 5.53 -17.11
N ARG A 116 5.26 6.51 -17.92
CA ARG A 116 4.42 7.64 -18.31
C ARG A 116 3.58 7.29 -19.54
N VAL A 117 2.29 7.64 -19.49
CA VAL A 117 1.30 7.39 -20.55
C VAL A 117 0.43 8.61 -20.77
N ASP A 118 -0.10 8.75 -21.97
CA ASP A 118 -1.20 9.69 -22.22
C ASP A 118 -2.52 8.92 -22.22
N VAL A 119 -3.54 9.51 -21.62
CA VAL A 119 -4.90 8.96 -21.53
C VAL A 119 -5.78 9.68 -22.55
N VAL A 120 -6.33 8.92 -23.50
CA VAL A 120 -7.08 9.46 -24.64
C VAL A 120 -8.48 8.83 -24.71
N THR A 121 -9.42 9.60 -25.24
CA THR A 121 -10.79 9.15 -25.55
C THR A 121 -11.22 9.70 -26.91
N LEU A 122 -12.43 9.37 -27.36
CA LEU A 122 -13.03 9.95 -28.56
C LEU A 122 -13.64 11.32 -28.21
N GLY A 123 -13.35 12.33 -29.04
CA GLY A 123 -13.97 13.65 -28.98
C GLY A 123 -15.41 13.67 -29.52
N GLU A 124 -16.07 14.81 -29.40
CA GLU A 124 -17.48 14.98 -29.82
C GLU A 124 -17.70 14.83 -31.34
N ARG A 125 -16.65 15.02 -32.14
CA ARG A 125 -16.66 14.73 -33.57
C ARG A 125 -16.12 13.32 -33.81
N ALA A 126 -16.84 12.55 -34.60
CA ALA A 126 -16.43 11.19 -34.97
C ALA A 126 -14.99 11.18 -35.51
N GLY A 127 -14.10 10.47 -34.81
CA GLY A 127 -12.71 10.26 -35.22
C GLY A 127 -11.69 11.29 -34.69
N GLU A 128 -12.10 12.30 -33.93
CA GLU A 128 -11.16 13.25 -33.32
C GLU A 128 -10.66 12.69 -31.97
N PRO A 129 -9.36 12.38 -31.80
CA PRO A 129 -8.83 11.92 -30.52
C PRO A 129 -8.78 13.10 -29.54
N LEU A 130 -9.33 12.89 -28.35
CA LEU A 130 -9.27 13.85 -27.25
C LEU A 130 -8.34 13.34 -26.15
N VAL A 131 -7.27 14.09 -25.88
CA VAL A 131 -6.37 13.81 -24.76
C VAL A 131 -7.02 14.31 -23.46
N LEU A 132 -7.29 13.38 -22.54
CA LEU A 132 -7.89 13.69 -21.24
C LEU A 132 -6.82 14.02 -20.19
N ALA A 133 -5.71 13.29 -20.23
CA ALA A 133 -4.54 13.53 -19.40
C ALA A 133 -3.28 13.21 -20.20
N SER A 134 -2.27 14.07 -20.07
CA SER A 134 -0.94 13.83 -20.60
C SER A 134 0.02 13.52 -19.46
N ASP A 135 1.04 12.72 -19.74
CA ASP A 135 2.13 12.41 -18.80
C ASP A 135 1.68 11.79 -17.46
N ALA A 136 0.60 11.01 -17.51
CA ALA A 136 0.08 10.30 -16.35
C ALA A 136 0.97 9.08 -16.02
N GLU A 137 1.19 8.80 -14.74
CA GLU A 137 2.09 7.73 -14.31
C GLU A 137 1.31 6.44 -14.02
N VAL A 138 1.73 5.32 -14.59
CA VAL A 138 1.20 4.01 -14.23
C VAL A 138 1.64 3.67 -12.80
N VAL A 139 0.68 3.56 -11.88
CA VAL A 139 0.95 3.16 -10.49
C VAL A 139 1.09 1.65 -10.41
N THR A 140 0.14 0.93 -11.01
CA THR A 140 0.14 -0.53 -11.06
C THR A 140 -0.82 -1.03 -12.13
N VAL A 141 -0.54 -2.22 -12.65
CA VAL A 141 -1.50 -2.99 -13.44
C VAL A 141 -2.21 -3.96 -12.49
N LEU A 142 -3.54 -3.98 -12.54
CA LEU A 142 -4.38 -4.86 -11.73
C LEU A 142 -4.82 -6.09 -12.55
N PRO A 143 -5.25 -7.19 -11.91
CA PRO A 143 -5.82 -8.32 -12.64
C PRO A 143 -6.99 -7.90 -13.55
N GLY A 144 -6.97 -8.34 -14.82
CA GLY A 144 -7.91 -7.91 -15.87
C GLY A 144 -7.40 -6.71 -16.67
N PRO A 145 -8.25 -6.04 -17.47
CA PRO A 145 -7.84 -4.88 -18.27
C PRO A 145 -7.84 -3.58 -17.44
N LEU A 146 -7.40 -3.61 -16.18
CA LEU A 146 -7.45 -2.46 -15.28
C LEU A 146 -6.04 -1.97 -14.96
N VAL A 147 -5.84 -0.67 -15.12
CA VAL A 147 -4.58 0.00 -14.79
C VAL A 147 -4.88 1.17 -13.89
N LEU A 148 -4.14 1.28 -12.80
CA LEU A 148 -4.22 2.42 -11.91
C LEU A 148 -3.22 3.47 -12.40
N VAL A 149 -3.71 4.65 -12.74
CA VAL A 149 -2.87 5.73 -13.30
C VAL A 149 -2.97 6.96 -12.41
N ALA A 150 -1.84 7.50 -11.99
CA ALA A 150 -1.71 8.73 -11.22
C ALA A 150 -1.61 9.94 -12.15
N MET A 151 -2.32 10.99 -11.77
CA MET A 151 -2.34 12.26 -12.49
C MET A 151 -2.81 13.39 -11.57
N PRO A 152 -2.59 14.67 -11.91
CA PRO A 152 -3.12 15.80 -11.15
C PRO A 152 -4.63 15.68 -10.90
N ARG A 153 -5.08 16.03 -9.70
CA ARG A 153 -6.46 15.85 -9.25
C ARG A 153 -7.50 16.51 -10.15
N GLY A 154 -7.15 17.64 -10.78
CA GLY A 154 -8.00 18.34 -11.76
C GLY A 154 -8.26 17.53 -13.04
N LEU A 155 -7.31 16.68 -13.46
CA LEU A 155 -7.47 15.78 -14.62
C LEU A 155 -8.15 14.47 -14.23
N ALA A 156 -7.89 13.99 -13.01
CA ALA A 156 -8.42 12.72 -12.52
C ALA A 156 -9.96 12.65 -12.59
N ALA A 157 -10.67 13.72 -12.22
CA ALA A 157 -12.13 13.75 -12.31
C ALA A 157 -12.65 13.63 -13.76
N ARG A 158 -11.95 14.23 -14.72
CA ARG A 158 -12.30 14.15 -16.15
C ARG A 158 -12.06 12.76 -16.70
N VAL A 159 -10.91 12.15 -16.38
CA VAL A 159 -10.59 10.77 -16.79
C VAL A 159 -11.56 9.78 -16.15
N ALA A 160 -11.88 9.94 -14.87
CA ALA A 160 -12.84 9.07 -14.18
C ALA A 160 -14.23 9.15 -14.82
N ALA A 161 -14.70 10.36 -15.16
CA ALA A 161 -15.98 10.54 -15.85
C ALA A 161 -15.97 9.85 -17.24
N ALA A 162 -14.89 9.99 -18.01
CA ALA A 162 -14.78 9.33 -19.32
C ALA A 162 -14.65 7.80 -19.22
N ALA A 163 -14.01 7.29 -18.16
CA ALA A 163 -13.89 5.86 -17.90
C ALA A 163 -15.24 5.18 -17.61
N LEU A 164 -16.24 5.92 -17.12
CA LEU A 164 -17.61 5.40 -16.92
C LEU A 164 -18.32 5.10 -18.25
N SER A 165 -17.89 5.73 -19.36
CA SER A 165 -18.47 5.54 -20.69
C SER A 165 -17.75 4.46 -21.55
N ASP A 166 -16.93 3.61 -20.91
CA ASP A 166 -16.28 2.41 -21.49
C ASP A 166 -15.25 2.64 -22.62
N GLN A 167 -14.90 3.88 -22.96
CA GLN A 167 -13.96 4.18 -24.06
C GLN A 167 -12.81 5.07 -23.63
N VAL A 168 -11.81 4.48 -23.00
CA VAL A 168 -10.53 5.15 -22.73
C VAL A 168 -9.39 4.26 -23.21
N ALA A 169 -8.48 4.85 -23.99
CA ALA A 169 -7.25 4.21 -24.44
C ALA A 169 -6.05 4.92 -23.80
N VAL A 170 -4.92 4.22 -23.74
CA VAL A 170 -3.64 4.77 -23.28
C VAL A 170 -2.60 4.61 -24.36
N THR A 171 -1.79 5.65 -24.57
CA THR A 171 -0.67 5.63 -25.49
C THR A 171 0.64 5.70 -24.71
N LEU A 172 1.60 4.85 -25.10
CA LEU A 172 2.95 4.81 -24.54
C LEU A 172 3.78 5.94 -25.14
N ARG A 173 4.57 6.63 -24.31
CA ARG A 173 5.61 7.56 -24.76
C ARG A 173 6.95 6.88 -24.86
#